data_AF-A0A5E5P9I9-F1
#
_entry.id   AF-A0A5E5P9I9-F1
#
_cell.length_a   1.000
_cell.length_b   1.000
_cell.length_c   1.000
_cell.angle_alpha   90.00
_cell.angle_beta   90.00
_cell.angle_gamma   90.00
#
_symmetry.space_group_name_H-M   'P 1'
#
loop_
_entity.id
_entity.type
_entity.pdbx_description
1 polymer ?
#
loop_
_entity_poly.entity_id
_entity_poly.type
_entity_poly.pdbx_seq_one_letter_code
_entity_poly.pdbx_strand_id
1 'polypeptide(L)'
;MATRVSNGARAKLRAHFLANIGRVMSSDELYQVSGGTSEWGRRVRELRNEEGYQILTHNDRSELKPGEYLLETAKPQPAFARAISKETRAFVLDRNGFTCQMCGAVAGEPHPYDPTRKTRLHLGHIIDKSMGGTDDASNLRAICSVCNEGASNATLTRPDLMKLLTQLRRATSIDQLEAMKWLITKFKKQATEIINNP
;
A
#
# COMPACT_ATOMS: atom_id res chain seq x y z
N MET A 1 31.35 12.18 -0.34
CA MET A 1 30.30 11.89 0.67
C MET A 1 30.28 10.39 0.90
N ALA A 2 30.69 9.92 2.08
CA ALA A 2 30.70 8.50 2.42
C ALA A 2 29.26 8.01 2.61
N THR A 3 28.84 7.08 1.75
CA THR A 3 27.54 6.40 1.82
C THR A 3 27.44 5.71 3.17
N ARG A 4 26.49 6.13 4.03
CA ARG A 4 26.18 5.42 5.28
C ARG A 4 25.83 3.97 4.91
N VAL A 5 26.74 3.03 5.17
CA VAL A 5 26.47 1.60 5.04
C VAL A 5 25.39 1.28 6.07
N SER A 6 24.17 1.07 5.61
CA SER A 6 23.07 0.67 6.49
C SER A 6 23.42 -0.69 7.09
N ASN A 7 23.59 -0.80 8.41
CA ASN A 7 23.90 -2.06 9.10
C ASN A 7 22.69 -3.04 9.18
N GLY A 8 21.65 -2.82 8.37
CA GLY A 8 20.44 -3.65 8.36
C GLY A 8 20.66 -5.02 7.72
N ALA A 9 19.87 -6.01 8.14
CA ALA A 9 19.91 -7.39 7.62
C ALA A 9 19.95 -7.48 6.09
N ARG A 10 19.20 -6.63 5.39
CA ARG A 10 19.19 -6.57 3.92
C ARG A 10 20.53 -6.20 3.31
N ALA A 11 21.23 -5.23 3.88
CA ALA A 11 22.51 -4.79 3.38
C ALA A 11 23.61 -5.81 3.66
N LYS A 12 23.57 -6.47 4.84
CA LYS A 12 24.46 -7.59 5.16
C LYS A 12 24.30 -8.74 4.17
N LEU A 13 23.05 -9.13 3.91
CA LEU A 13 22.73 -10.15 2.92
C LEU A 13 23.21 -9.74 1.53
N ARG A 14 22.98 -8.49 1.11
CA ARG A 14 23.46 -8.00 -0.20
C ARG A 14 24.97 -8.09 -0.33
N ALA A 15 25.70 -7.58 0.66
CA ALA A 15 27.17 -7.63 0.67
C ALA A 15 27.67 -9.07 0.60
N HIS A 16 27.02 -9.97 1.33
CA HIS A 16 27.35 -11.38 1.33
C HIS A 16 27.12 -12.06 -0.01
N PHE A 17 25.96 -11.84 -0.65
CA PHE A 17 25.70 -12.36 -1.99
C PHE A 17 26.71 -11.84 -3.02
N LEU A 18 27.04 -10.55 -2.99
CA LEU A 18 28.02 -9.94 -3.91
C LEU A 18 29.45 -10.46 -3.70
N ALA A 19 29.82 -10.81 -2.46
CA ALA A 19 31.11 -11.42 -2.16
C ALA A 19 31.18 -12.92 -2.54
N ASN A 20 30.03 -13.56 -2.81
CA ASN A 20 29.92 -15.00 -3.02
C ASN A 20 29.22 -15.36 -4.34
N ILE A 21 29.44 -14.55 -5.38
CA ILE A 21 28.88 -14.80 -6.71
C ILE A 21 29.35 -16.17 -7.23
N GLY A 22 28.41 -16.96 -7.74
CA GLY A 22 28.69 -18.31 -8.24
C GLY A 22 28.77 -19.39 -7.15
N ARG A 23 28.74 -19.03 -5.86
CA ARG A 23 28.75 -20.00 -4.75
C ARG A 23 27.33 -20.28 -4.24
N VAL A 24 27.04 -21.55 -4.00
CA VAL A 24 25.82 -21.98 -3.30
C VAL A 24 25.92 -21.63 -1.81
N MET A 25 24.88 -20.95 -1.30
CA MET A 25 24.72 -20.51 0.08
C MET A 25 23.50 -21.18 0.70
N SER A 26 23.59 -21.61 1.96
CA SER A 26 22.47 -22.26 2.65
C SER A 26 21.57 -21.27 3.39
N SER A 27 20.36 -21.70 3.73
CA SER A 27 19.41 -20.92 4.53
C SER A 27 19.97 -20.56 5.90
N ASP A 28 20.65 -21.52 6.56
CA ASP A 28 21.27 -21.31 7.87
C ASP A 28 22.38 -20.27 7.78
N GLU A 29 23.19 -20.32 6.74
CA GLU A 29 24.24 -19.34 6.49
C GLU A 29 23.67 -17.92 6.34
N LEU A 30 22.63 -17.77 5.49
CA LEU A 30 21.98 -16.48 5.26
C LEU A 30 21.26 -15.97 6.52
N TYR A 31 20.67 -16.86 7.32
CA TYR A 31 20.09 -16.52 8.61
C TYR A 31 21.15 -15.92 9.55
N GLN A 32 22.33 -16.55 9.66
CA GLN A 32 23.42 -16.01 10.49
C GLN A 32 23.92 -14.66 9.98
N VAL A 33 24.14 -14.53 8.66
CA VAL A 33 24.58 -13.27 8.01
C VAL A 33 23.59 -12.13 8.26
N SER A 34 22.29 -12.43 8.28
CA SER A 34 21.24 -11.44 8.55
C SER A 34 21.27 -10.89 9.99
N GLY A 35 22.03 -11.52 10.89
CA GLY A 35 22.04 -11.26 12.33
C GLY A 35 20.99 -12.07 13.09
N GLY A 36 20.60 -13.25 12.59
CA GLY A 36 19.64 -14.14 13.24
C GLY A 36 18.21 -13.62 13.25
N THR A 37 17.83 -12.79 12.28
CA THR A 37 16.44 -12.29 12.20
C THR A 37 15.55 -13.28 11.45
N SER A 38 14.34 -13.53 11.96
CA SER A 38 13.31 -14.31 11.26
C SER A 38 12.91 -13.69 9.90
N GLU A 39 13.19 -12.40 9.70
CA GLU A 39 12.86 -11.65 8.49
C GLU A 39 13.84 -11.87 7.32
N TRP A 40 14.91 -12.65 7.51
CA TRP A 40 15.97 -12.84 6.51
C TRP A 40 15.42 -13.27 5.15
N GLY A 41 14.47 -14.21 5.13
CA GLY A 41 13.86 -14.71 3.90
C GLY A 41 13.07 -13.62 3.16
N ARG A 42 12.43 -12.70 3.89
CA ARG A 42 11.80 -11.52 3.27
C ARG A 42 12.85 -10.60 2.67
N ARG A 43 13.98 -10.37 3.35
CA ARG A 43 15.06 -9.51 2.83
C ARG A 43 15.69 -10.09 1.56
N VAL A 44 15.86 -11.41 1.47
CA VAL A 44 16.30 -12.06 0.22
C VAL A 44 15.31 -11.81 -0.92
N ARG A 45 13.99 -11.91 -0.65
CA ARG A 45 12.96 -11.58 -1.66
C ARG A 45 12.98 -10.11 -2.09
N GLU A 46 13.27 -9.18 -1.19
CA GLU A 46 13.44 -7.76 -1.54
C GLU A 46 14.65 -7.57 -2.46
N LEU A 47 15.80 -8.19 -2.17
CA LEU A 47 16.97 -8.15 -3.04
C LEU A 47 16.65 -8.66 -4.45
N ARG A 48 15.83 -9.71 -4.56
CA ARG A 48 15.39 -10.26 -5.85
C ARG A 48 14.38 -9.38 -6.58
N ASN A 49 13.32 -8.94 -5.89
CA ASN A 49 12.15 -8.32 -6.51
C ASN A 49 12.19 -6.79 -6.58
N GLU A 50 12.89 -6.13 -5.65
CA GLU A 50 12.99 -4.67 -5.59
C GLU A 50 14.32 -4.17 -6.14
N GLU A 51 15.40 -4.90 -5.86
CA GLU A 51 16.76 -4.50 -6.26
C GLU A 51 17.27 -5.26 -7.48
N GLY A 52 16.59 -6.32 -7.91
CA GLY A 52 16.83 -6.97 -9.19
C GLY A 52 17.99 -7.96 -9.22
N TYR A 53 18.49 -8.40 -8.05
CA TYR A 53 19.51 -9.43 -7.99
C TYR A 53 18.91 -10.79 -8.36
N GLN A 54 19.52 -11.47 -9.34
CA GLN A 54 19.10 -12.80 -9.80
C GLN A 54 19.56 -13.89 -8.82
N ILE A 55 18.95 -13.90 -7.64
CA ILE A 55 19.17 -14.90 -6.59
C ILE A 55 18.29 -16.13 -6.90
N LEU A 56 18.94 -17.19 -7.37
CA LEU A 56 18.33 -18.45 -7.76
C LEU A 56 18.13 -19.38 -6.56
N THR A 57 17.13 -20.25 -6.68
CA THR A 57 16.75 -21.28 -5.71
C THR A 57 16.46 -22.61 -6.44
N HIS A 58 16.14 -23.68 -5.70
CA HIS A 58 15.68 -24.96 -6.27
C HIS A 58 14.51 -24.87 -7.27
N ASN A 59 13.69 -23.81 -7.21
CA ASN A 59 12.63 -23.57 -8.19
C ASN A 59 13.16 -23.04 -9.54
N ASP A 60 14.37 -22.48 -9.54
CA ASP A 60 14.99 -21.87 -10.71
C ASP A 60 16.05 -22.79 -11.36
N ARG A 61 16.77 -23.58 -10.54
CA ARG A 61 17.77 -24.57 -10.99
C ARG A 61 17.56 -25.91 -10.27
N SER A 62 17.42 -26.99 -11.04
CA SER A 62 17.24 -28.35 -10.52
C SER A 62 18.44 -28.89 -9.72
N GLU A 63 19.63 -28.30 -9.91
CA GLU A 63 20.84 -28.66 -9.16
C GLU A 63 20.84 -28.11 -7.72
N LEU A 64 20.00 -27.12 -7.42
CA LEU A 64 19.88 -26.55 -6.08
C LEU A 64 18.86 -27.33 -5.26
N LYS A 65 19.18 -27.58 -3.99
CA LYS A 65 18.28 -28.21 -3.03
C LYS A 65 17.37 -27.16 -2.36
N PRO A 66 16.21 -27.58 -1.81
CA PRO A 66 15.42 -26.71 -0.95
C PRO A 66 16.28 -26.09 0.15
N GLY A 67 16.25 -24.76 0.26
CA GLY A 67 17.04 -24.01 1.22
C GLY A 67 18.42 -23.56 0.72
N GLU A 68 18.79 -23.83 -0.53
CA GLU A 68 19.99 -23.33 -1.18
C GLU A 68 19.70 -22.11 -2.07
N TYR A 69 20.66 -21.18 -2.10
CA TYR A 69 20.58 -19.92 -2.83
C TYR A 69 21.88 -19.66 -3.60
N LEU A 70 21.77 -19.07 -4.78
CA LEU A 70 22.91 -18.75 -5.64
C LEU A 70 22.69 -17.39 -6.31
N LEU A 71 23.67 -16.48 -6.22
CA LEU A 71 23.69 -15.29 -7.08
C LEU A 71 24.59 -15.54 -8.28
N GLU A 72 24.05 -15.45 -9.50
CA GLU A 72 24.83 -15.68 -10.73
C GLU A 72 25.66 -14.47 -11.16
N THR A 73 25.12 -13.26 -11.04
CA THR A 73 25.78 -12.05 -11.55
C THR A 73 25.65 -10.89 -10.57
N ALA A 74 26.68 -10.04 -10.53
CA ALA A 74 26.67 -8.82 -9.70
C ALA A 74 25.70 -7.76 -10.21
N LYS A 75 25.34 -7.82 -11.50
CA LYS A 75 24.57 -6.77 -12.17
C LYS A 75 23.08 -7.00 -11.93
N PRO A 76 22.38 -6.13 -11.17
CA PRO A 76 20.94 -6.25 -11.02
C PRO A 76 20.26 -6.03 -12.37
N GLN A 77 19.24 -6.83 -12.63
CA GLN A 77 18.33 -6.61 -13.75
C GLN A 77 17.21 -5.64 -13.31
N PRO A 78 16.53 -4.96 -14.24
CA PRO A 78 15.37 -4.14 -13.89
C PRO A 78 14.33 -4.97 -13.14
N ALA A 79 14.24 -4.78 -11.83
CA ALA A 79 13.25 -5.41 -11.00
C ALA A 79 11.95 -4.63 -11.18
N PHE A 80 10.98 -5.22 -11.88
CA PHE A 80 9.64 -4.66 -11.88
C PHE A 80 9.02 -4.97 -10.52
N ALA A 81 8.95 -3.96 -9.65
CA ALA A 81 8.17 -4.05 -8.42
C ALA A 81 6.80 -4.64 -8.77
N ARG A 82 6.36 -5.67 -8.04
CA ARG A 82 5.08 -6.35 -8.31
C ARG A 82 4.00 -5.29 -8.47
N ALA A 83 3.48 -5.15 -9.68
CA ALA A 83 2.32 -4.31 -9.94
C ALA A 83 1.12 -4.98 -9.28
N ILE A 84 0.24 -4.19 -8.67
CA ILE A 84 -1.04 -4.69 -8.16
C ILE A 84 -1.76 -5.35 -9.34
N SER A 85 -2.19 -6.60 -9.16
CA SER A 85 -2.82 -7.37 -10.24
C SER A 85 -4.12 -6.70 -10.72
N LYS A 86 -4.52 -7.01 -11.95
CA LYS A 86 -5.77 -6.45 -12.52
C LYS A 86 -6.99 -6.93 -11.73
N GLU A 87 -6.94 -8.16 -11.23
CA GLU A 87 -7.98 -8.78 -10.41
C GLU A 87 -8.13 -8.04 -9.08
N THR A 88 -7.02 -7.84 -8.35
CA THR A 88 -7.02 -7.08 -7.09
C THR A 88 -7.50 -5.64 -7.33
N ARG A 89 -7.09 -5.03 -8.44
CA ARG A 89 -7.55 -3.68 -8.81
C ARG A 89 -9.06 -3.64 -9.03
N ALA A 90 -9.60 -4.56 -9.81
CA ALA A 90 -11.04 -4.62 -10.08
C ALA A 90 -11.82 -4.84 -8.78
N PHE A 91 -11.38 -5.79 -7.95
CA PHE A 91 -12.00 -6.07 -6.65
C PHE A 91 -12.01 -4.85 -5.72
N VAL A 92 -10.88 -4.15 -5.57
CA VAL A 92 -10.79 -2.98 -4.67
C VAL A 92 -11.68 -1.84 -5.17
N LEU A 93 -11.72 -1.59 -6.48
CA LEU A 93 -12.58 -0.55 -7.07
C LEU A 93 -14.07 -0.87 -6.86
N ASP A 94 -14.48 -2.11 -7.12
CA ASP A 94 -15.85 -2.58 -6.92
C ASP A 94 -16.28 -2.51 -5.46
N ARG A 95 -15.46 -3.04 -4.54
CA ARG A 95 -15.65 -2.93 -3.08
C ARG A 95 -15.78 -1.48 -2.61
N ASN A 96 -15.14 -0.55 -3.30
CA ASN A 96 -15.18 0.89 -2.99
C ASN A 96 -16.24 1.65 -3.80
N GLY A 97 -17.12 0.94 -4.49
CA GLY A 97 -18.25 1.48 -5.25
C GLY A 97 -17.82 2.42 -6.36
N PHE A 98 -16.60 2.24 -6.90
CA PHE A 98 -16.00 3.15 -7.87
C PHE A 98 -15.98 4.62 -7.40
N THR A 99 -15.82 4.82 -6.09
CA THR A 99 -15.70 6.15 -5.48
C THR A 99 -14.40 6.31 -4.71
N CYS A 100 -13.85 7.52 -4.72
CA CYS A 100 -12.72 7.90 -3.89
C CYS A 100 -13.09 7.72 -2.41
N GLN A 101 -12.34 6.90 -1.68
CA GLN A 101 -12.58 6.62 -0.26
C GLN A 101 -12.22 7.79 0.67
N MET A 102 -11.71 8.89 0.11
CA MET A 102 -11.37 10.11 0.85
C MET A 102 -12.37 11.24 0.62
N CYS A 103 -12.66 11.59 -0.63
CA CYS A 103 -13.55 12.72 -0.96
C CYS A 103 -14.91 12.30 -1.55
N GLY A 104 -15.12 11.02 -1.86
CA GLY A 104 -16.36 10.51 -2.45
C GLY A 104 -16.51 10.76 -3.96
N ALA A 105 -15.53 11.34 -4.65
CA ALA A 105 -15.59 11.57 -6.09
C ALA A 105 -15.78 10.25 -6.87
N VAL A 106 -16.70 10.24 -7.83
CA VAL A 106 -17.11 9.06 -8.61
C VAL A 106 -16.26 8.92 -9.86
N ALA A 107 -15.78 7.71 -10.15
CA ALA A 107 -14.98 7.45 -11.34
C ALA A 107 -15.70 7.86 -12.64
N GLY A 108 -15.01 8.61 -13.51
CA GLY A 108 -15.54 9.03 -14.80
C GLY A 108 -16.41 10.29 -14.79
N GLU A 109 -16.90 10.73 -13.64
CA GLU A 109 -17.64 11.99 -13.47
C GLU A 109 -16.70 13.19 -13.29
N PRO A 110 -17.14 14.43 -13.61
CA PRO A 110 -16.40 15.64 -13.25
C PRO A 110 -16.00 15.65 -11.78
N HIS A 111 -14.75 16.01 -11.48
CA HIS A 111 -14.26 16.01 -10.12
C HIS A 111 -14.87 17.19 -9.32
N PRO A 112 -15.30 17.00 -8.05
CA PRO A 112 -15.94 18.07 -7.27
C PRO A 112 -15.08 19.32 -7.05
N TYR A 113 -13.77 19.16 -6.93
CA TYR A 113 -12.80 20.26 -6.77
C TYR A 113 -12.21 20.76 -8.10
N ASP A 114 -12.48 20.05 -9.19
CA ASP A 114 -12.04 20.46 -10.52
C ASP A 114 -13.01 19.90 -11.59
N PRO A 115 -14.12 20.62 -11.84
CA PRO A 115 -15.15 20.16 -12.77
C PRO A 115 -14.67 20.01 -14.22
N THR A 116 -13.51 20.57 -14.57
CA THR A 116 -12.96 20.50 -15.94
C THR A 116 -12.34 19.13 -16.25
N ARG A 117 -12.05 18.32 -15.22
CA ARG A 117 -11.42 17.01 -15.36
C ARG A 117 -12.33 15.91 -14.85
N LYS A 118 -12.35 14.77 -15.58
CA LYS A 118 -12.99 13.54 -15.10
C LYS A 118 -12.16 12.92 -13.99
N THR A 119 -12.85 12.46 -12.95
CA THR A 119 -12.28 11.76 -11.81
C THR A 119 -11.65 10.44 -12.26
N ARG A 120 -10.34 10.31 -12.04
CA ARG A 120 -9.59 9.06 -12.22
C ARG A 120 -9.19 8.50 -10.86
N LEU A 121 -9.49 7.23 -10.63
CA LEU A 121 -9.15 6.51 -9.40
C LEU A 121 -7.85 5.73 -9.55
N HIS A 122 -7.07 5.76 -8.48
CA HIS A 122 -5.87 4.97 -8.24
C HIS A 122 -6.09 4.07 -7.04
N LEU A 123 -5.22 3.07 -6.87
CA LEU A 123 -5.16 2.30 -5.63
C LEU A 123 -4.07 2.91 -4.76
N GLY A 124 -4.47 3.48 -3.64
CA GLY A 124 -3.55 3.92 -2.59
C GLY A 124 -3.46 2.87 -1.50
N HIS A 125 -2.27 2.71 -0.93
CA HIS A 125 -2.09 1.90 0.26
C HIS A 125 -2.70 2.59 1.50
N ILE A 126 -3.21 1.78 2.44
CA ILE A 126 -3.66 2.26 3.75
C ILE A 126 -2.45 2.42 4.66
N ILE A 127 -1.59 1.39 4.69
CA ILE A 127 -0.26 1.43 5.28
C ILE A 127 0.73 1.54 4.11
N ASP A 128 1.56 2.58 4.09
CA ASP A 128 2.54 2.77 3.02
C ASP A 128 3.50 1.59 2.87
N LYS A 129 3.92 1.31 1.63
CA LYS A 129 4.91 0.26 1.33
C LYS A 129 6.21 0.45 2.12
N SER A 130 6.66 1.69 2.28
CA SER A 130 7.87 2.01 3.07
C SER A 130 7.73 1.64 4.55
N MET A 131 6.50 1.59 5.05
CA MET A 131 6.13 1.22 6.42
C MET A 131 5.67 -0.24 6.55
N GLY A 132 5.90 -1.06 5.52
CA GLY A 132 5.56 -2.49 5.51
C GLY A 132 4.18 -2.82 4.97
N GLY A 133 3.50 -1.89 4.30
CA GLY A 133 2.24 -2.14 3.62
C GLY A 133 2.32 -3.19 2.51
N THR A 134 1.33 -4.08 2.46
CA THR A 134 1.19 -5.11 1.42
C THR A 134 0.36 -4.62 0.23
N ASP A 135 0.45 -5.32 -0.90
CA ASP A 135 -0.42 -5.12 -2.08
C ASP A 135 -1.74 -5.90 -2.00
N ASP A 136 -2.08 -6.41 -0.83
CA ASP A 136 -3.34 -7.14 -0.61
C ASP A 136 -4.52 -6.18 -0.66
N ALA A 137 -5.66 -6.66 -1.16
CA ALA A 137 -6.88 -5.85 -1.24
C ALA A 137 -7.27 -5.21 0.10
N SER A 138 -6.97 -5.87 1.22
CA SER A 138 -7.21 -5.36 2.58
C SER A 138 -6.42 -4.10 2.91
N ASN A 139 -5.21 -3.93 2.34
CA ASN A 139 -4.35 -2.77 2.54
C ASN A 139 -4.45 -1.74 1.40
N LEU A 140 -5.35 -1.94 0.43
CA LEU A 140 -5.55 -1.02 -0.68
C LEU A 140 -6.90 -0.31 -0.56
N ARG A 141 -6.98 0.92 -1.07
CA ARG A 141 -8.23 1.71 -1.20
C ARG A 141 -8.25 2.50 -2.50
N ALA A 142 -9.44 2.70 -3.04
CA ALA A 142 -9.63 3.57 -4.20
C ALA A 142 -9.50 5.06 -3.78
N ILE A 143 -8.66 5.82 -4.47
CA ILE A 143 -8.41 7.25 -4.20
C ILE A 143 -8.36 8.02 -5.53
N CYS A 144 -8.97 9.21 -5.61
CA CYS A 144 -8.90 10.01 -6.85
C CYS A 144 -7.52 10.65 -7.03
N SER A 145 -7.19 11.10 -8.24
CA SER A 145 -5.90 11.74 -8.54
C SER A 145 -5.63 12.95 -7.64
N VAL A 146 -6.63 13.80 -7.41
CA VAL A 146 -6.51 14.98 -6.53
C VAL A 146 -6.21 14.58 -5.08
N CYS A 147 -6.95 13.59 -4.54
CA CYS A 147 -6.67 13.09 -3.21
C CYS A 147 -5.36 12.32 -3.16
N ASN A 148 -4.93 11.63 -4.21
CA ASN A 148 -3.66 10.91 -4.24
C ASN A 148 -2.47 11.86 -4.19
N GLU A 149 -2.53 12.94 -4.98
CA GLU A 149 -1.54 14.02 -4.98
C GLU A 149 -1.55 14.76 -3.64
N GLY A 150 -2.73 15.07 -3.08
CA GLY A 150 -2.86 15.76 -1.79
C GLY A 150 -2.61 14.89 -0.55
N ALA A 151 -2.87 13.59 -0.61
CA ALA A 151 -2.71 12.63 0.49
C ALA A 151 -1.27 12.17 0.67
N SER A 152 -0.37 12.53 -0.26
CA SER A 152 1.03 12.11 -0.19
C SER A 152 1.72 12.56 1.11
N ASN A 153 1.17 13.54 1.86
CA ASN A 153 1.60 13.89 3.22
C ASN A 153 0.55 14.53 4.17
N ALA A 154 -0.70 14.79 3.76
CA ALA A 154 -1.53 15.81 4.45
C ALA A 154 -2.91 15.40 5.01
N THR A 155 -3.42 14.18 4.80
CA THR A 155 -4.84 13.90 5.12
C THR A 155 -5.07 13.10 6.39
N LEU A 156 -5.96 13.63 7.24
CA LEU A 156 -6.43 13.01 8.48
C LEU A 156 -7.13 11.67 8.22
N THR A 157 -6.99 10.75 9.17
CA THR A 157 -7.69 9.46 9.18
C THR A 157 -9.21 9.68 9.10
N ARG A 158 -9.92 8.83 8.34
CA ARG A 158 -11.38 8.84 8.31
C ARG A 158 -11.91 8.75 9.75
N PRO A 159 -12.76 9.68 10.21
CA PRO A 159 -13.31 9.63 11.54
C PRO A 159 -14.28 8.44 11.66
N ASP A 160 -14.14 7.68 12.75
CA ASP A 160 -15.19 6.77 13.22
C ASP A 160 -16.40 7.58 13.75
N LEU A 161 -17.51 6.89 14.05
CA LEU A 161 -18.74 7.54 14.53
C LEU A 161 -18.49 8.38 15.80
N MET A 162 -17.67 7.88 16.74
CA MET A 162 -17.36 8.58 17.98
C MET A 162 -16.62 9.89 17.73
N LYS A 163 -15.64 9.88 16.81
CA LYS A 163 -14.91 11.08 16.39
C LYS A 163 -15.83 12.07 15.67
N LEU A 164 -16.73 11.58 14.81
CA LEU A 164 -17.70 12.42 14.12
C LEU A 164 -18.65 13.13 15.09
N LEU A 165 -19.23 12.38 16.05
CA LEU A 165 -20.12 12.93 17.08
C LEU A 165 -19.41 13.93 17.99
N THR A 166 -18.13 13.68 18.32
CA THR A 166 -17.33 14.60 19.11
C THR A 166 -17.14 15.94 18.41
N GLN A 167 -16.91 15.93 17.09
CA GLN A 167 -16.80 17.16 16.29
C GLN A 167 -18.14 17.88 16.18
N LEU A 168 -19.23 17.16 15.87
CA LEU A 168 -20.56 17.75 15.75
C LEU A 168 -21.04 18.41 17.04
N ARG A 169 -20.81 17.79 18.21
CA ARG A 169 -21.19 18.37 19.52
C ARG A 169 -20.47 19.67 19.86
N ARG A 170 -19.26 19.87 19.32
CA ARG A 170 -18.44 21.07 19.56
C ARG A 170 -18.70 22.17 18.55
N ALA A 171 -19.34 21.84 17.42
CA ALA A 171 -19.68 22.81 16.38
C ALA A 171 -20.80 23.74 16.86
N THR A 172 -20.91 24.92 16.25
CA THR A 172 -22.00 25.86 16.58
C THR A 172 -23.36 25.28 16.16
N SER A 173 -24.45 25.78 16.74
CA SER A 173 -25.80 25.35 16.34
C SER A 173 -26.06 25.58 14.85
N ILE A 174 -25.49 26.65 14.26
CA ILE A 174 -25.61 26.95 12.83
C ILE A 174 -24.96 25.83 12.01
N ASP A 175 -23.72 25.45 12.35
CA ASP A 175 -22.98 24.40 11.63
C ASP A 175 -23.63 23.02 11.79
N GLN A 176 -24.15 22.71 12.98
CA GLN A 176 -24.88 21.46 13.22
C GLN A 176 -26.14 21.38 12.34
N LEU A 177 -26.88 22.48 12.22
CA LEU A 177 -28.08 22.54 11.36
C LEU A 177 -27.73 22.43 9.88
N GLU A 178 -26.65 23.06 9.41
CA GLU A 178 -26.19 22.92 8.02
C GLU A 178 -25.71 21.48 7.72
N ALA A 179 -24.99 20.86 8.66
CA ALA A 179 -24.62 19.44 8.55
C ALA A 179 -25.87 18.54 8.49
N MET A 180 -26.89 18.82 9.30
CA MET A 180 -28.16 18.09 9.28
C MET A 180 -28.92 18.28 7.96
N LYS A 181 -29.04 19.51 7.45
CA LYS A 181 -29.67 19.78 6.15
C LYS A 181 -28.97 19.02 5.02
N TRP A 182 -27.65 19.00 5.03
CA TRP A 182 -26.86 18.25 4.06
C TRP A 182 -27.13 16.74 4.17
N LEU A 183 -27.17 16.20 5.39
CA LEU A 183 -27.47 14.78 5.63
C LEU A 183 -28.88 14.40 5.17
N ILE A 184 -29.90 15.21 5.47
CA ILE A 184 -31.29 14.99 5.02
C ILE A 184 -31.36 15.01 3.50
N THR A 185 -30.68 15.94 2.84
CA THR A 185 -30.65 16.05 1.38
C THR A 185 -29.99 14.80 0.76
N LYS A 186 -28.89 14.34 1.35
CA LYS A 186 -28.14 13.16 0.89
C LYS A 186 -28.90 11.85 1.10
N PHE A 187 -29.58 11.71 2.23
CA PHE A 187 -30.25 10.48 2.67
C PHE A 187 -31.77 10.66 2.73
N LYS A 188 -32.36 11.27 1.69
CA LYS A 188 -33.76 11.73 1.70
C LYS A 188 -34.77 10.62 2.06
N LYS A 189 -34.59 9.42 1.51
CA LYS A 189 -35.46 8.26 1.80
C LYS A 189 -35.33 7.83 3.27
N GLN A 190 -34.10 7.62 3.73
CA GLN A 190 -33.81 7.18 5.09
C GLN A 190 -34.22 8.23 6.13
N ALA A 191 -34.00 9.51 5.84
CA ALA A 191 -34.47 10.61 6.69
C ALA A 191 -35.99 10.59 6.81
N THR A 192 -36.70 10.35 5.71
CA THR A 192 -38.17 10.25 5.70
C THR A 192 -38.64 9.04 6.52
N GLU A 193 -37.98 7.88 6.39
CA GLU A 193 -38.28 6.69 7.18
C GLU A 193 -38.04 6.90 8.68
N ILE A 194 -36.92 7.53 9.06
CA ILE A 194 -36.58 7.85 10.46
C ILE A 194 -37.57 8.86 11.05
N ILE A 195 -37.97 9.89 10.30
CA ILE A 195 -38.94 10.89 10.77
C ILE A 195 -40.33 10.28 10.96
N ASN A 196 -40.74 9.39 10.04
CA ASN A 196 -42.06 8.77 10.08
C ASN A 196 -42.15 7.58 11.04
N ASN A 197 -41.01 7.10 11.56
CA ASN A 197 -40.93 6.00 12.50
C ASN A 197 -39.83 6.29 13.55
N PRO A 198 -40.04 7.30 14.41
CA PRO A 198 -39.03 7.87 15.30
C PRO A 198 -38.57 6.93 16.42
#